data_AF-A0A7S2XZI4-F1
#
_entry.id   AF-A0A7S2XZI4-F1
#
_cell.length_a   1.000
_cell.length_b   1.000
_cell.length_c   1.000
_cell.angle_alpha   90.00
_cell.angle_beta   90.00
_cell.angle_gamma   90.00
#
_symmetry.space_group_name_H-M   'P 1'
#
loop_
_entity.id
_entity.type
_entity.pdbx_description
1 polymer ?
#
loop_
_entity_poly.entity_id
_entity_poly.type
_entity_poly.pdbx_seq_one_letter_code
_entity_poly.pdbx_strand_id
1 'polypeptide(L)'
;QQQQQQQPMMGMDGGFEGGFGLDGEEDGMMSEVDTAAHLQQMQALLNHFWDEQMQEMDVLKIGTEQDFKNHNDLPLARIKRIMKSDEDVRMISAEAPVLFAKACEMFILELTLRSWCY
;
A
#
# COMPACT_ATOMS: atom_id res chain seq x y z
N GLN A 1 -62.90 -1.90 2.81
CA GLN A 1 -63.51 -1.69 1.49
C GLN A 1 -62.39 -1.39 0.52
N GLN A 2 -62.11 -2.35 -0.37
CA GLN A 2 -61.16 -2.22 -1.47
C GLN A 2 -61.83 -1.37 -2.57
N GLN A 3 -61.10 -0.41 -3.13
CA GLN A 3 -61.44 0.18 -4.44
C GLN A 3 -60.41 -0.28 -5.46
N GLN A 4 -60.87 -1.12 -6.37
CA GLN A 4 -60.21 -1.39 -7.65
C GLN A 4 -60.38 -0.18 -8.56
N GLN A 5 -59.30 0.22 -9.22
CA GLN A 5 -59.36 0.98 -10.47
C GLN A 5 -58.44 0.29 -11.49
N GLN A 6 -59.06 -0.36 -12.47
CA GLN A 6 -58.51 -0.73 -13.80
C GLN A 6 -58.68 0.51 -14.71
N GLN A 7 -57.93 0.84 -15.77
CA GLN A 7 -56.90 0.27 -16.68
C GLN A 7 -56.42 1.46 -17.60
N PRO A 8 -55.52 1.39 -18.63
CA PRO A 8 -55.15 0.24 -19.48
C PRO A 8 -53.65 0.06 -19.85
N MET A 9 -53.40 -1.04 -20.55
CA MET A 9 -52.14 -1.51 -21.17
C MET A 9 -51.86 -0.93 -22.56
N MET A 10 -50.57 -0.87 -22.92
CA MET A 10 -49.88 -0.95 -24.25
C MET A 10 -48.77 0.13 -24.32
N GLY A 11 -47.55 -0.13 -24.81
CA GLY A 11 -47.13 -1.19 -25.70
C GLY A 11 -45.64 -1.54 -25.55
N MET A 12 -45.36 -2.77 -25.94
CA MET A 12 -44.04 -3.30 -26.21
C MET A 12 -43.80 -3.07 -27.71
N ASP A 13 -42.83 -2.24 -28.07
CA ASP A 13 -42.26 -2.25 -29.41
C ASP A 13 -40.77 -1.95 -29.36
N GLY A 14 -40.03 -2.83 -30.04
CA GLY A 14 -38.59 -2.88 -30.07
C GLY A 14 -37.96 -1.74 -30.87
N GLY A 15 -36.72 -1.45 -30.50
CA GLY A 15 -35.80 -0.58 -31.20
C GLY A 15 -34.38 -0.86 -30.73
N PHE A 16 -33.85 -2.05 -31.06
CA PHE A 16 -32.41 -2.29 -31.06
C PHE A 16 -31.83 -1.51 -32.25
N GLU A 17 -31.55 -0.23 -32.03
CA GLU A 17 -30.69 0.54 -32.94
C GLU A 17 -29.27 0.47 -32.41
N GLY A 18 -28.45 -0.26 -33.16
CA GLY A 18 -27.02 -0.34 -32.92
C GLY A 18 -26.37 1.02 -33.09
N GLY A 19 -25.87 1.56 -31.99
CA GLY A 19 -24.72 2.45 -32.00
C GLY A 19 -23.49 1.63 -31.65
N PHE A 20 -22.74 1.18 -32.65
CA PHE A 20 -21.32 0.89 -32.47
C PHE A 20 -20.63 2.24 -32.24
N GLY A 21 -20.72 2.72 -30.99
CA GLY A 21 -19.80 3.71 -30.45
C GLY A 21 -18.45 3.03 -30.36
N LEU A 22 -17.57 3.34 -31.31
CA LEU A 22 -16.13 3.22 -31.10
C LEU A 22 -15.79 4.32 -30.10
N ASP A 23 -16.06 4.04 -28.83
CA ASP A 23 -15.71 4.91 -27.73
C ASP A 23 -14.19 4.85 -27.64
N GLY A 24 -13.59 6.00 -27.96
CA GLY A 24 -12.17 6.15 -28.19
C GLY A 24 -11.33 5.58 -27.06
N GLU A 25 -10.11 5.21 -27.44
CA GLU A 25 -8.96 5.13 -26.54
C GLU A 25 -8.86 6.47 -25.78
N GLU A 26 -9.55 6.59 -24.64
CA GLU A 26 -9.20 7.53 -23.60
C GLU A 26 -7.88 7.03 -23.02
N ASP A 27 -6.77 7.46 -23.64
CA ASP A 27 -5.47 7.48 -23.01
C ASP A 27 -5.65 8.19 -21.65
N GLY A 28 -5.71 7.38 -20.59
CA GLY A 28 -6.10 7.77 -19.25
C GLY A 28 -5.11 8.73 -18.61
N MET A 29 -5.20 10.01 -18.95
CA MET A 29 -4.63 11.08 -18.15
C MET A 29 -5.57 11.33 -16.96
N MET A 30 -5.20 10.80 -15.80
CA MET A 30 -5.88 11.09 -14.54
C MET A 30 -5.95 12.63 -14.36
N SER A 31 -7.13 13.15 -14.06
CA SER A 31 -7.33 14.59 -13.82
C SER A 31 -6.38 15.08 -12.72
N GLU A 32 -5.90 16.32 -12.82
CA GLU A 32 -5.06 16.94 -11.76
C GLU A 32 -5.76 16.90 -10.39
N VAL A 33 -7.09 16.98 -10.38
CA VAL A 33 -7.92 16.92 -9.17
C VAL A 33 -7.96 15.50 -8.60
N ASP A 34 -8.08 14.48 -9.45
CA ASP A 34 -8.08 13.07 -9.05
C ASP A 34 -6.70 12.65 -8.53
N THR A 35 -5.64 13.18 -9.16
CA THR A 35 -4.25 12.98 -8.72
C THR A 35 -4.00 13.59 -7.33
N ALA A 36 -4.55 14.78 -7.06
CA ALA A 36 -4.41 15.44 -5.77
C ALA A 36 -5.18 14.72 -4.65
N ALA A 37 -6.42 14.29 -4.93
CA ALA A 37 -7.23 13.51 -3.99
C ALA A 37 -6.56 12.15 -3.67
N HIS A 38 -6.03 11.49 -4.70
CA HIS A 38 -5.28 10.25 -4.56
C HIS A 38 -4.03 10.43 -3.69
N LEU A 39 -3.22 11.47 -3.94
CA LEU A 39 -2.04 11.78 -3.14
C LEU A 39 -2.40 12.06 -1.67
N GLN A 40 -3.50 12.77 -1.42
CA GLN A 40 -3.98 13.04 -0.06
C GLN A 40 -4.42 11.76 0.66
N GLN A 41 -5.12 10.86 -0.03
CA GLN A 41 -5.49 9.55 0.52
C GLN A 41 -4.26 8.72 0.86
N MET A 42 -3.27 8.66 -0.05
CA MET A 42 -2.01 7.94 0.20
C MET A 42 -1.27 8.52 1.42
N GLN A 43 -1.22 9.84 1.56
CA GLN A 43 -0.61 10.49 2.72
C GLN A 43 -1.31 10.12 4.03
N ALA A 44 -2.64 10.05 4.04
CA ALA A 44 -3.40 9.65 5.22
C ALA A 44 -3.10 8.19 5.64
N LEU A 45 -3.02 7.27 4.68
CA LEU A 45 -2.66 5.88 4.93
C LEU A 45 -1.23 5.73 5.46
N LEU A 46 -0.28 6.48 4.88
CA LEU A 46 1.10 6.48 5.34
C LEU A 46 1.23 7.03 6.76
N ASN A 47 0.55 8.12 7.09
CA ASN A 47 0.56 8.69 8.44
C ASN A 47 0.05 7.67 9.46
N HIS A 48 -1.07 7.01 9.17
CA HIS A 48 -1.61 5.96 10.02
C HIS A 48 -0.61 4.80 10.20
N PHE A 49 -0.02 4.32 9.10
CA PHE A 49 1.00 3.27 9.15
C PHE A 49 2.18 3.67 10.05
N TRP A 50 2.71 4.88 9.92
CA TRP A 50 3.84 5.33 10.73
C TRP A 50 3.49 5.52 12.21
N ASP A 51 2.28 5.96 12.52
CA ASP A 51 1.78 6.05 13.89
C ASP A 51 1.69 4.65 14.54
N GLU A 52 1.17 3.66 13.82
CA GLU A 52 1.11 2.26 14.28
C GLU A 52 2.51 1.67 14.48
N GLN A 53 3.41 1.89 13.52
CA GLN A 53 4.78 1.39 13.62
C GLN A 53 5.57 2.01 14.78
N MET A 54 5.36 3.29 15.08
CA MET A 54 5.97 3.92 16.26
C MET A 54 5.45 3.32 17.57
N GLN A 55 4.14 3.08 17.68
CA GLN A 55 3.57 2.43 18.86
C GLN A 55 4.10 1.00 19.03
N GLU A 56 4.26 0.25 17.94
CA GLU A 56 4.87 -1.08 17.97
C GLU A 56 6.32 -0.99 18.48
N MET A 57 7.10 -0.03 18.00
CA MET A 57 8.47 0.20 18.44
C MET A 57 8.58 0.55 19.94
N ASP A 58 7.65 1.32 20.49
CA ASP A 58 7.63 1.65 21.92
C ASP A 58 7.30 0.43 22.81
N VAL A 59 6.50 -0.51 22.28
CA VAL A 59 6.12 -1.75 22.98
C VAL A 59 7.20 -2.82 22.90
N LEU A 60 7.98 -2.83 21.82
CA LEU A 60 9.10 -3.75 21.63
C LEU A 60 10.16 -3.53 22.72
N LYS A 61 10.17 -4.40 23.72
CA LYS A 61 11.21 -4.42 24.75
C LYS A 61 12.52 -4.93 24.16
N ILE A 62 13.30 -4.00 23.65
CA ILE A 62 14.68 -4.22 23.25
C ILE A 62 15.55 -4.21 24.52
N GLY A 63 15.57 -5.34 25.24
CA GLY A 63 16.33 -5.49 26.47
C GLY A 63 17.69 -6.18 26.26
N THR A 64 17.76 -7.10 25.30
CA THR A 64 18.94 -7.95 25.09
C THR A 64 19.22 -8.21 23.60
N GLU A 65 20.48 -8.54 23.27
CA GLU A 65 20.88 -8.99 21.91
C GLU A 65 20.09 -10.21 21.40
N GLN A 66 19.48 -11.00 22.28
CA GLN A 66 18.70 -12.17 21.89
C GLN A 66 17.28 -11.81 21.43
N ASP A 67 16.70 -10.75 21.99
CA ASP A 67 15.37 -10.28 21.59
C ASP A 67 15.40 -9.86 20.11
N PHE A 68 16.47 -9.17 19.70
CA PHE A 68 16.69 -8.82 18.31
C PHE A 68 16.85 -10.00 17.35
N LYS A 69 17.35 -11.15 17.80
CA LYS A 69 17.51 -12.31 16.91
C LYS A 69 16.18 -13.04 16.68
N ASN A 70 15.23 -12.90 17.60
CA ASN A 70 13.92 -13.56 17.53
C ASN A 70 12.86 -12.70 16.83
N HIS A 71 13.05 -11.37 16.77
CA HIS A 71 12.09 -10.43 16.20
C HIS A 71 12.44 -9.95 14.78
N ASN A 72 13.55 -10.38 14.18
CA ASN A 72 13.94 -9.95 12.84
C ASN A 72 13.66 -11.04 11.79
N ASP A 73 12.74 -10.76 10.87
CA ASP A 73 12.44 -11.65 9.74
C ASP A 73 13.58 -11.72 8.70
N LEU A 74 14.45 -10.70 8.69
CA LEU A 74 15.57 -10.60 7.76
C LEU A 74 16.88 -11.17 8.35
N PRO A 75 17.61 -12.03 7.61
CA PRO A 75 18.84 -12.63 8.11
C PRO A 75 19.98 -11.63 8.22
N LEU A 76 20.43 -11.33 9.44
CA LEU A 76 21.50 -10.36 9.75
C LEU A 76 22.80 -10.63 8.97
N ALA A 77 23.14 -11.89 8.72
CA ALA A 77 24.32 -12.27 7.95
C ALA A 77 24.25 -11.80 6.48
N ARG A 78 23.06 -11.78 5.88
CA ARG A 78 22.86 -11.28 4.51
C ARG A 78 22.94 -9.77 4.48
N ILE A 79 22.34 -9.09 5.46
CA ILE A 79 22.44 -7.64 5.63
C ILE A 79 23.91 -7.23 5.75
N LYS A 80 24.66 -7.88 6.64
CA LYS A 80 26.11 -7.64 6.81
C LYS A 80 26.89 -7.86 5.51
N ARG A 81 26.55 -8.87 4.71
CA ARG A 81 27.19 -9.13 3.41
C ARG A 81 26.90 -8.03 2.39
N ILE A 82 25.67 -7.51 2.36
CA ILE A 82 25.29 -6.40 1.48
C ILE A 82 26.06 -5.14 1.87
N MET A 83 26.10 -4.80 3.16
CA MET A 83 26.88 -3.66 3.67
C MET A 83 28.39 -3.79 3.37
N LYS A 84 28.91 -5.02 3.30
CA LYS A 84 30.31 -5.34 2.96
C LYS A 84 30.59 -5.45 1.47
N SER A 85 29.58 -5.28 0.61
CA SER A 85 29.81 -5.24 -0.83
C SER A 85 30.52 -3.97 -1.28
N ASP A 86 30.47 -2.92 -0.46
CA ASP A 86 31.26 -1.70 -0.60
C ASP A 86 32.70 -1.93 -0.11
N GLU A 87 33.67 -1.67 -0.99
CA GLU A 87 35.10 -1.89 -0.77
C GLU A 87 35.68 -1.04 0.37
N ASP A 88 35.07 0.13 0.65
CA ASP A 88 35.54 1.05 1.69
C ASP A 88 35.05 0.66 3.10
N VAL A 89 34.11 -0.29 3.21
CA VAL A 89 33.52 -0.69 4.49
C VAL A 89 34.37 -1.77 5.18
N ARG A 90 35.23 -1.34 6.11
CA ARG A 90 36.14 -2.24 6.85
C ARG A 90 35.53 -2.91 8.08
N MET A 91 34.72 -2.21 8.86
CA MET A 91 34.09 -2.74 10.06
C MET A 91 32.63 -2.33 10.12
N ILE A 92 31.79 -3.17 10.71
CA ILE A 92 30.37 -2.91 10.90
C ILE A 92 30.06 -3.26 12.36
N SER A 93 29.47 -2.32 13.09
CA SER A 93 29.00 -2.54 14.46
C SER A 93 27.98 -3.68 14.52
N ALA A 94 27.92 -4.42 15.63
CA ALA A 94 26.93 -5.48 15.82
C ALA A 94 25.48 -4.96 15.76
N GLU A 95 25.26 -3.71 16.16
CA GLU A 95 23.95 -3.05 16.20
C GLU A 95 23.46 -2.64 14.79
N ALA A 96 24.36 -2.35 13.86
CA ALA A 96 23.96 -1.82 12.55
C ALA A 96 23.13 -2.82 11.72
N PRO A 97 23.51 -4.10 11.56
CA PRO A 97 22.68 -5.08 10.87
C PRO A 97 21.31 -5.28 11.51
N VAL A 98 21.22 -5.13 12.84
CA VAL A 98 19.97 -5.25 13.60
C VAL A 98 19.04 -4.08 13.28
N LEU A 99 19.54 -2.85 13.30
CA LEU A 99 18.77 -1.67 12.91
C LEU A 99 18.31 -1.75 11.45
N PHE A 100 19.20 -2.19 10.55
CA PHE A 100 18.85 -2.38 9.15
C PHE A 100 17.77 -3.45 8.94
N ALA A 101 17.72 -4.49 9.76
CA ALA A 101 16.67 -5.50 9.64
C ALA A 101 15.28 -4.89 9.88
N LYS A 102 15.08 -4.15 10.98
CA LYS A 102 13.80 -3.48 11.25
C LYS A 102 13.52 -2.34 10.26
N ALA A 103 14.53 -1.54 9.90
CA ALA A 103 14.36 -0.48 8.91
C ALA A 103 13.95 -1.04 7.53
N CYS A 104 14.55 -2.14 7.09
CA CYS A 104 14.18 -2.80 5.84
C CYS A 104 12.77 -3.39 5.88
N GLU A 105 12.34 -3.97 7.01
CA GLU A 105 10.96 -4.43 7.20
C GLU A 105 9.97 -3.27 6.98
N MET A 106 10.16 -2.15 7.69
CA MET A 106 9.33 -0.95 7.57
C MET A 106 9.36 -0.38 6.15
N PHE A 107 10.54 -0.32 5.53
CA PHE A 107 10.71 0.15 4.17
C PHE A 107 9.95 -0.70 3.14
N ILE A 108 9.99 -2.03 3.27
CA ILE A 108 9.28 -2.95 2.38
C ILE A 108 7.76 -2.76 2.53
N LEU A 109 7.26 -2.67 3.76
CA LEU A 109 5.83 -2.45 4.03
C LEU A 109 5.35 -1.12 3.44
N GLU A 110 6.10 -0.03 3.67
CA GLU A 110 5.76 1.29 3.19
C GLU A 110 5.82 1.38 1.65
N LEU A 111 6.86 0.80 1.03
CA LEU A 111 6.99 0.73 -0.42
C LEU A 111 5.83 -0.07 -1.04
N THR A 112 5.44 -1.17 -0.39
CA THR A 112 4.30 -1.99 -0.83
C THR A 112 2.99 -1.22 -0.70
N LEU A 113 2.79 -0.50 0.39
CA LEU A 113 1.59 0.33 0.60
C LEU A 113 1.45 1.41 -0.48
N ARG A 114 2.55 2.12 -0.80
CA ARG A 114 2.55 3.10 -1.91
C ARG A 114 2.27 2.44 -3.26
N SER A 115 2.82 1.26 -3.50
CA SER A 115 2.65 0.55 -4.78
C SER A 115 1.25 -0.03 -4.96
N TRP A 116 0.58 -0.41 -3.86
CA TRP A 116 -0.78 -0.96 -3.90
C TRP A 116 -1.88 0.10 -4.02
N CYS A 117 -1.54 1.35 -3.69
CA CYS A 117 -2.50 2.45 -3.82
C CYS A 117 -2.65 2.94 -5.27
N TYR A 118 -1.80 2.50 -6.21
CA TYR A 118 -1.86 2.85 -7.64
C TYR A 118 -3.01 2.19 -8.39
#